data_AF-A0A0C2J7A7-F1
#
_entry.id   AF-A0A0C2J7A7-F1
#
_cell.length_a   1.000
_cell.length_b   1.000
_cell.length_c   1.000
_cell.angle_alpha   90.00
_cell.angle_beta   90.00
_cell.angle_gamma   90.00
#
_symmetry.space_group_name_H-M   'P 1'
#
loop_
_entity.id
_entity.type
_entity.pdbx_description
1 polymer ?
#
loop_
_entity_poly.entity_id
_entity_poly.type
_entity_poly.pdbx_seq_one_letter_code
_entity_poly.pdbx_strand_id
1 'polypeptide(L)'
;MAYHPVIRQALAFLAEQDFQDFTLGKIDLIPDRLFCLLQEMDSMPFAEARPESHRQFIDIQYLISGHERMGVSRVESGLHTVVDDRTPQQDIMFWRVEEAETQVTLTPGMFAIFFPEDIHRPCCHPLGGGVSHLRKAVIKIDRALLESGNRAAETLSPALGDYFDFAAGCGGELS
;
A
#
# COMPACT_ATOMS: atom_id res chain seq x y z
N MET A 1 -8.10 19.79 -8.41
CA MET A 1 -7.62 18.40 -8.38
C MET A 1 -8.12 17.75 -7.10
N ALA A 2 -8.56 16.49 -7.15
CA ALA A 2 -9.34 15.84 -6.08
C ALA A 2 -8.54 15.30 -4.88
N TYR A 3 -7.22 15.05 -5.02
CA TYR A 3 -6.38 14.49 -3.95
C TYR A 3 -5.43 15.51 -3.31
N HIS A 4 -5.12 15.30 -2.02
CA HIS A 4 -4.12 16.04 -1.26
C HIS A 4 -2.73 15.98 -1.93
N PRO A 5 -1.90 17.05 -1.90
CA PRO A 5 -0.58 17.05 -2.54
C PRO A 5 0.31 15.85 -2.22
N VAL A 6 0.36 15.41 -0.96
CA VAL A 6 1.17 14.25 -0.54
C VAL A 6 0.69 12.95 -1.19
N ILE A 7 -0.63 12.75 -1.30
CA ILE A 7 -1.18 11.59 -2.01
C ILE A 7 -0.83 11.67 -3.50
N ARG A 8 -0.93 12.86 -4.12
CA ARG A 8 -0.54 13.03 -5.52
C ARG A 8 0.94 12.73 -5.75
N GLN A 9 1.81 13.11 -4.83
CA GLN A 9 3.23 12.82 -4.88
C GLN A 9 3.51 11.32 -4.79
N ALA A 10 2.83 10.61 -3.88
CA ALA A 10 2.91 9.15 -3.78
C ALA A 10 2.42 8.47 -5.07
N LEU A 11 1.32 8.94 -5.65
CA LEU A 11 0.79 8.43 -6.92
C LEU A 11 1.72 8.73 -8.11
N ALA A 12 2.37 9.90 -8.15
CA ALA A 12 3.36 10.23 -9.17
C ALA A 12 4.58 9.31 -9.07
N PHE A 13 5.09 9.10 -7.85
CA PHE A 13 6.15 8.12 -7.61
C PHE A 13 5.76 6.72 -8.11
N LEU A 14 4.54 6.26 -7.86
CA LEU A 14 4.09 4.96 -8.37
C LEU A 14 4.03 4.90 -9.91
N ALA A 15 3.70 6.01 -10.57
CA ALA A 15 3.52 6.08 -12.01
C ALA A 15 4.84 6.25 -12.79
N GLU A 16 5.88 6.81 -12.16
CA GLU A 16 7.16 7.11 -12.81
C GLU A 16 8.18 5.96 -12.76
N GLN A 17 7.92 4.92 -11.97
CA GLN A 17 8.85 3.81 -11.77
C GLN A 17 8.38 2.52 -12.44
N ASP A 18 9.33 1.76 -12.99
CA ASP A 18 9.11 0.36 -13.34
C ASP A 18 9.58 -0.53 -12.18
N PHE A 19 8.65 -0.92 -11.31
CA PHE A 19 8.95 -1.76 -10.16
C PHE A 19 9.17 -3.23 -10.51
N GLN A 20 9.10 -3.64 -11.78
CA GLN A 20 9.19 -5.06 -12.13
C GLN A 20 10.49 -5.71 -11.63
N ASP A 21 11.61 -5.00 -11.75
CA ASP A 21 12.95 -5.51 -11.41
C ASP A 21 13.54 -4.93 -10.12
N PHE A 22 12.77 -4.14 -9.37
CA PHE A 22 13.25 -3.55 -8.12
C PHE A 22 13.47 -4.61 -7.04
N THR A 23 14.51 -4.44 -6.22
CA THR A 23 14.74 -5.30 -5.05
C THR A 23 13.60 -5.14 -4.04
N LEU A 24 13.07 -6.26 -3.52
CA LEU A 24 12.05 -6.26 -2.48
C LEU A 24 12.53 -5.53 -1.21
N GLY A 25 11.62 -4.90 -0.49
CA GLY A 25 11.91 -4.23 0.78
C GLY A 25 11.36 -2.82 0.87
N LYS A 26 11.94 -2.04 1.79
CA LYS A 26 11.51 -0.68 2.11
C LYS A 26 12.33 0.34 1.32
N ILE A 27 11.64 1.28 0.69
CA ILE A 27 12.20 2.46 0.03
C ILE A 27 11.67 3.70 0.74
N ASP A 28 12.52 4.41 1.48
CA ASP A 28 12.15 5.65 2.17
C ASP A 28 12.13 6.83 1.18
N LEU A 29 11.00 7.53 1.10
CA LEU A 29 10.83 8.78 0.34
C LEU A 29 10.97 10.00 1.26
N ILE A 30 10.36 9.89 2.45
CA ILE A 30 10.60 10.72 3.64
C ILE A 30 10.82 9.74 4.79
N PRO A 31 12.02 9.71 5.41
CA PRO A 31 12.35 8.76 6.46
C PRO A 31 11.24 8.66 7.51
N ASP A 32 10.77 7.43 7.73
CA ASP A 32 9.76 7.03 8.72
C ASP A 32 8.36 7.68 8.57
N ARG A 33 8.13 8.51 7.54
CA ARG A 33 6.83 9.17 7.33
C ARG A 33 6.21 8.91 5.97
N LEU A 34 7.00 8.70 4.93
CA LEU A 34 6.54 8.36 3.60
C LEU A 34 7.48 7.33 2.99
N PHE A 35 7.02 6.10 2.82
CA PHE A 35 7.88 5.04 2.30
C PHE A 35 7.07 4.03 1.49
N CYS A 36 7.73 3.36 0.56
CA CYS A 36 7.18 2.26 -0.22
C CYS A 36 7.67 0.93 0.35
N LEU A 37 6.76 -0.03 0.52
CA LEU A 37 7.08 -1.43 0.76
C LEU A 37 6.83 -2.20 -0.53
N LEU A 38 7.90 -2.67 -1.17
CA LEU A 38 7.81 -3.54 -2.32
C LEU A 38 7.82 -5.00 -1.86
N GLN A 39 6.75 -5.72 -2.18
CA GLN A 39 6.48 -7.03 -1.64
C GLN A 39 6.06 -8.01 -2.72
N GLU A 40 6.45 -9.27 -2.52
CA GLU A 40 5.94 -10.42 -3.25
C GLU A 40 5.36 -11.44 -2.28
N MET A 41 4.20 -11.99 -2.63
CA MET A 41 3.56 -13.04 -1.84
C MET A 41 2.52 -13.79 -2.66
N ASP A 42 2.20 -14.99 -2.20
CA ASP A 42 1.06 -15.74 -2.71
C ASP A 42 -0.21 -15.21 -2.05
N SER A 43 -1.23 -14.96 -2.88
CA SER A 43 -2.57 -14.73 -2.35
C SER A 43 -3.04 -15.95 -1.55
N MET A 44 -3.93 -15.74 -0.58
CA MET A 44 -4.48 -16.80 0.27
C MET A 44 -6.01 -16.83 0.21
N PRO A 45 -6.65 -17.90 0.72
CA PRO A 45 -8.10 -17.94 0.84
C PRO A 45 -8.62 -16.76 1.67
N PHE A 46 -9.74 -16.16 1.24
CA PHE A 46 -10.32 -14.99 1.91
C PHE A 46 -10.62 -15.25 3.40
N ALA A 47 -10.99 -16.47 3.75
CA ALA A 47 -11.26 -16.88 5.13
C ALA A 47 -9.99 -16.97 6.01
N GLU A 48 -8.82 -17.12 5.41
CA GLU A 48 -7.51 -17.19 6.09
C GLU A 48 -6.84 -15.82 6.21
N ALA A 49 -7.12 -14.92 5.26
CA ALA A 49 -6.68 -13.53 5.32
C ALA A 49 -7.34 -12.78 6.48
N ARG A 50 -6.53 -12.04 7.24
CA ARG A 50 -6.98 -11.29 8.42
C ARG A 50 -7.29 -9.83 8.02
N PRO A 51 -8.50 -9.32 8.33
CA PRO A 51 -8.78 -7.90 8.21
C PRO A 51 -7.89 -7.08 9.13
N GLU A 52 -7.36 -5.98 8.62
CA GLU A 52 -6.46 -5.08 9.33
C GLU A 52 -6.79 -3.60 9.10
N SER A 53 -6.36 -2.75 10.02
CA SER A 53 -6.28 -1.30 9.81
C SER A 53 -5.10 -0.71 10.56
N HIS A 54 -4.83 0.58 10.31
CA HIS A 54 -3.69 1.33 10.82
C HIS A 54 -4.16 2.56 11.60
N ARG A 55 -3.35 3.10 12.53
CA ARG A 55 -3.66 4.35 13.26
C ARG A 55 -2.87 5.54 12.72
N GLN A 56 -1.61 5.31 12.34
CA GLN A 56 -0.69 6.35 11.91
C GLN A 56 -0.62 6.47 10.38
N PHE A 57 -0.57 5.35 9.66
CA PHE A 57 -0.35 5.37 8.21
C PHE A 57 -1.65 5.20 7.41
N ILE A 58 -1.71 5.94 6.30
CA ILE A 58 -2.60 5.69 5.17
C ILE A 58 -1.84 4.76 4.22
N ASP A 59 -2.56 3.79 3.67
CA ASP A 59 -2.04 2.84 2.68
C ASP A 59 -2.46 3.25 1.27
N ILE A 60 -1.51 3.24 0.33
CA ILE A 60 -1.81 3.11 -1.10
C ILE A 60 -1.27 1.77 -1.55
N GLN A 61 -2.14 0.81 -1.78
CA GLN A 61 -1.77 -0.52 -2.26
C GLN A 61 -1.92 -0.57 -3.78
N TYR A 62 -0.79 -0.61 -4.49
CA TYR A 62 -0.69 -0.66 -5.94
C TYR A 62 -0.27 -2.04 -6.42
N LEU A 63 -1.06 -2.64 -7.30
CA LEU A 63 -0.78 -3.97 -7.84
C LEU A 63 0.10 -3.87 -9.09
N ILE A 64 1.32 -4.42 -9.00
CA ILE A 64 2.28 -4.44 -10.11
C ILE A 64 2.03 -5.64 -11.01
N SER A 65 1.83 -6.83 -10.42
CA SER A 65 1.48 -8.04 -11.17
C SER A 65 0.62 -9.00 -10.33
N GLY A 66 -0.09 -9.91 -11.02
CA GLY A 66 -1.03 -10.86 -10.41
C GLY A 66 -2.49 -10.36 -10.42
N HIS A 67 -3.34 -11.03 -9.65
CA HIS A 67 -4.75 -10.70 -9.47
C HIS A 67 -5.09 -10.75 -7.99
N GLU A 68 -5.48 -9.61 -7.42
CA GLU A 68 -5.76 -9.50 -5.99
C GLU A 68 -7.23 -9.20 -5.76
N ARG A 69 -7.84 -9.92 -4.81
CA ARG A 69 -9.09 -9.50 -4.19
C ARG A 69 -8.80 -8.93 -2.82
N MET A 70 -9.55 -7.90 -2.42
CA MET A 70 -9.49 -7.34 -1.09
C MET A 70 -10.89 -7.19 -0.50
N GLY A 71 -11.04 -7.45 0.80
CA GLY A 71 -12.21 -7.06 1.57
C GLY A 71 -12.05 -5.64 2.13
N VAL A 72 -13.13 -4.88 2.21
CA VAL A 72 -13.15 -3.52 2.75
C VAL A 72 -14.39 -3.34 3.64
N SER A 73 -14.16 -2.82 4.85
CA SER A 73 -15.22 -2.35 5.74
C SER A 73 -14.79 -1.06 6.45
N ARG A 74 -15.70 -0.44 7.20
CA ARG A 74 -15.43 0.78 7.97
C ARG A 74 -15.49 0.52 9.46
N VAL A 75 -14.56 1.08 10.21
CA VAL A 75 -14.52 1.00 11.68
C VAL A 75 -15.83 1.50 12.32
N GLU A 76 -16.46 2.50 11.71
CA GLU A 76 -17.64 3.19 12.23
C GLU A 76 -18.94 2.35 12.21
N SER A 77 -18.96 1.16 11.60
CA SER A 77 -20.16 0.30 11.66
C SER A 77 -20.50 -0.10 13.11
N GLY A 78 -19.52 -0.08 14.02
CA GLY A 78 -19.70 -0.48 15.42
C GLY A 78 -19.92 -1.97 15.62
N LEU A 79 -19.91 -2.75 14.53
CA LEU A 79 -20.14 -4.20 14.53
C LEU A 79 -18.83 -4.99 14.60
N HIS A 80 -17.67 -4.33 14.49
CA HIS A 80 -16.37 -4.98 14.40
C HIS A 80 -15.65 -4.97 15.73
N THR A 81 -14.90 -6.04 16.00
CA THR A 81 -14.14 -6.19 17.24
C THR A 81 -12.65 -6.28 16.94
N VAL A 82 -11.84 -5.45 17.60
CA VAL A 82 -10.37 -5.59 17.57
C VAL A 82 -9.99 -6.88 18.30
N VAL A 83 -9.23 -7.75 17.63
CA VAL A 83 -8.79 -9.03 18.21
C VAL A 83 -7.30 -9.05 18.57
N ASP A 84 -6.51 -8.12 18.03
CA ASP A 84 -5.06 -8.00 18.25
C ASP A 84 -4.63 -6.57 17.87
N ASP A 85 -4.22 -5.76 18.85
CA ASP A 85 -3.75 -4.38 18.68
C ASP A 85 -2.25 -4.32 18.99
N ARG A 86 -1.43 -3.95 17.99
CA ARG A 86 0.03 -3.88 18.09
C ARG A 86 0.55 -2.46 17.90
N THR A 87 -0.31 -1.48 18.10
CA THR A 87 0.05 -0.08 18.04
C THR A 87 0.62 0.41 19.38
N PRO A 88 1.53 1.40 19.39
CA PRO A 88 2.06 2.11 18.23
C PRO A 88 3.21 1.38 17.49
N GLN A 89 3.74 0.26 18.00
CA GLN A 89 5.03 -0.27 17.54
C GLN A 89 5.03 -0.81 16.10
N GLN A 90 3.95 -1.47 15.67
CA GLN A 90 3.82 -2.04 14.32
C GLN A 90 2.77 -1.32 13.46
N ASP A 91 2.11 -0.31 14.02
CA ASP A 91 0.96 0.39 13.44
C ASP A 91 -0.09 -0.53 12.80
N ILE A 92 -0.44 -1.65 13.44
CA ILE A 92 -1.40 -2.60 12.91
C ILE A 92 -2.39 -3.07 13.99
N MET A 93 -3.66 -3.13 13.60
CA MET A 93 -4.75 -3.71 14.38
C MET A 93 -5.46 -4.74 13.52
N PHE A 94 -5.67 -5.94 14.05
CA PHE A 94 -6.45 -6.97 13.38
C PHE A 94 -7.87 -7.03 13.93
N TRP A 95 -8.82 -7.31 13.04
CA TRP A 95 -10.24 -7.26 13.33
C TRP A 95 -10.94 -8.59 13.11
N ARG A 96 -11.95 -8.85 13.92
CA ARG A 96 -13.08 -9.72 13.58
C ARG A 96 -14.15 -8.84 12.96
N VAL A 97 -14.43 -9.09 11.68
CA VAL A 97 -15.45 -8.39 10.90
C VAL A 97 -16.71 -9.25 10.85
N GLU A 98 -17.80 -8.74 11.44
CA GLU A 98 -19.08 -9.45 11.60
C GLU A 98 -20.08 -9.14 10.46
N GLU A 99 -19.78 -8.18 9.58
CA GLU A 99 -20.64 -7.80 8.46
C GLU A 99 -20.03 -8.16 7.10
N ALA A 100 -20.84 -8.10 6.04
CA ALA A 100 -20.35 -8.35 4.70
C ALA A 100 -19.40 -7.22 4.25
N GLU A 101 -18.15 -7.57 3.99
CA GLU A 101 -17.18 -6.65 3.42
C GLU A 101 -17.50 -6.33 1.95
N THR A 102 -17.29 -5.07 1.57
CA THR A 102 -17.20 -4.70 0.15
C THR A 102 -15.97 -5.36 -0.44
N GLN A 103 -16.13 -6.09 -1.54
CA GLN A 103 -15.02 -6.76 -2.20
C GLN A 103 -14.56 -5.95 -3.41
N VAL A 104 -13.27 -5.64 -3.44
CA VAL A 104 -12.61 -4.98 -4.57
C VAL A 104 -11.66 -5.96 -5.24
N THR A 105 -11.57 -5.91 -6.57
CA THR A 105 -10.60 -6.71 -7.33
C THR A 105 -9.64 -5.76 -8.02
N LEU A 106 -8.35 -5.97 -7.79
CA LEU A 106 -7.27 -5.24 -8.43
C LEU A 106 -6.67 -6.11 -9.54
N THR A 107 -6.48 -5.51 -10.70
CA THR A 107 -5.62 -6.01 -11.79
C THR A 107 -4.37 -5.13 -11.88
N PRO A 108 -3.30 -5.57 -12.56
CA PRO A 108 -2.07 -4.78 -12.67
C PRO A 108 -2.34 -3.34 -13.12
N GLY A 109 -1.69 -2.39 -12.45
CA GLY A 109 -1.90 -0.94 -12.67
C GLY A 109 -3.01 -0.32 -11.83
N MET A 110 -3.84 -1.11 -11.12
CA MET A 110 -4.83 -0.60 -10.18
C MET A 110 -4.22 -0.34 -8.80
N PHE A 111 -4.81 0.61 -8.08
CA PHE A 111 -4.51 0.84 -6.67
C PHE A 111 -5.78 1.02 -5.84
N ALA A 112 -5.66 0.78 -4.53
CA ALA A 112 -6.64 1.15 -3.52
C ALA A 112 -5.97 2.03 -2.45
N ILE A 113 -6.72 2.99 -1.89
CA ILE A 113 -6.26 3.85 -0.79
C ILE A 113 -7.08 3.52 0.44
N PHE A 114 -6.43 3.19 1.56
CA PHE A 114 -7.07 2.89 2.83
C PHE A 114 -6.62 3.90 3.89
N PHE A 115 -7.58 4.61 4.45
CA PHE A 115 -7.38 5.52 5.58
C PHE A 115 -7.46 4.75 6.92
N PRO A 116 -7.06 5.36 8.05
CA PRO A 116 -7.13 4.72 9.36
C PRO A 116 -8.52 4.15 9.74
N GLU A 117 -9.58 4.72 9.18
CA GLU A 117 -10.97 4.31 9.40
C GLU A 117 -11.40 3.13 8.50
N ASP A 118 -10.56 2.71 7.56
CA ASP A 118 -10.83 1.64 6.61
C ASP A 118 -10.18 0.33 7.07
N ILE A 119 -11.02 -0.63 7.43
CA ILE A 119 -10.59 -2.02 7.62
C ILE A 119 -10.45 -2.63 6.24
N HIS A 120 -9.29 -3.20 5.96
CA HIS A 120 -9.02 -3.85 4.69
C HIS A 120 -8.44 -5.24 4.90
N ARG A 121 -8.75 -6.15 3.97
CA ARG A 121 -8.30 -7.54 3.98
C ARG A 121 -7.58 -7.81 2.67
N PRO A 122 -6.27 -7.54 2.59
CA PRO A 122 -5.49 -7.66 1.35
C PRO A 122 -5.17 -9.13 1.02
N CYS A 123 -4.52 -9.33 -0.12
CA CYS A 123 -3.84 -10.55 -0.54
C CYS A 123 -4.75 -11.79 -0.61
N CYS A 124 -6.02 -11.60 -0.96
CA CYS A 124 -6.94 -12.72 -1.12
C CYS A 124 -6.94 -13.25 -2.56
N HIS A 125 -7.23 -14.55 -2.71
CA HIS A 125 -7.48 -15.16 -4.02
C HIS A 125 -8.52 -14.36 -4.82
N PRO A 126 -8.35 -14.22 -6.15
CA PRO A 126 -9.37 -13.66 -7.03
C PRO A 126 -10.68 -14.44 -6.92
N LEU A 127 -11.81 -13.78 -7.20
CA LEU A 127 -13.13 -14.39 -7.08
C LEU A 127 -13.26 -15.59 -8.04
N GLY A 128 -13.58 -16.77 -7.49
CA GLY A 128 -13.66 -18.00 -8.27
C GLY A 128 -12.32 -18.57 -8.76
N GLY A 129 -11.20 -17.97 -8.35
CA GLY A 129 -9.85 -18.44 -8.67
C GLY A 129 -9.13 -19.09 -7.49
N GLY A 130 -7.85 -19.42 -7.69
CA GLY A 130 -6.96 -19.98 -6.68
C GLY A 130 -5.78 -19.04 -6.39
N VAL A 131 -4.64 -19.62 -6.04
CA VAL A 131 -3.41 -18.87 -5.76
C VAL A 131 -3.03 -18.00 -6.96
N SER A 132 -2.85 -16.70 -6.71
CA SER A 132 -2.18 -15.74 -7.58
C SER A 132 -0.89 -15.27 -6.91
N HIS A 133 0.22 -15.30 -7.65
CA HIS A 133 1.48 -14.69 -7.23
C HIS A 133 1.35 -13.18 -7.40
N LEU A 134 1.42 -12.46 -6.28
CA LEU A 134 1.23 -11.00 -6.24
C LEU A 134 2.58 -10.32 -6.12
N ARG A 135 2.82 -9.31 -6.95
CA ARG A 135 3.85 -8.29 -6.73
C ARG A 135 3.16 -6.95 -6.54
N LYS A 136 3.42 -6.27 -5.44
CA LYS A 136 2.74 -5.01 -5.09
C LYS A 136 3.65 -4.03 -4.38
N ALA A 137 3.34 -2.75 -4.58
CA ALA A 137 3.91 -1.63 -3.85
C ALA A 137 2.86 -1.12 -2.86
N VAL A 138 3.23 -1.02 -1.57
CA VAL A 138 2.39 -0.41 -0.55
C VAL A 138 3.06 0.88 -0.08
N ILE A 139 2.53 2.02 -0.51
CA ILE A 139 2.97 3.31 0.03
C ILE A 139 2.31 3.52 1.39
N LYS A 140 3.12 3.75 2.42
CA LYS A 140 2.68 4.17 3.74
C LYS A 140 2.87 5.68 3.85
N ILE A 141 1.80 6.41 4.16
CA ILE A 141 1.81 7.87 4.34
C ILE A 141 1.39 8.20 5.77
N ASP A 142 2.28 8.79 6.56
CA ASP A 142 1.93 9.29 7.88
C ASP A 142 0.82 10.33 7.74
N ARG A 143 -0.34 10.07 8.36
CA ARG A 143 -1.50 10.96 8.31
C ARG A 143 -1.18 12.40 8.69
N ALA A 144 -0.18 12.63 9.55
CA ALA A 144 0.24 13.96 9.96
C ALA A 144 0.73 14.81 8.76
N LEU A 145 1.23 14.17 7.69
CA LEU A 145 1.62 14.84 6.44
C LEU A 145 0.42 15.48 5.70
N LEU A 146 -0.81 15.03 5.97
CA LEU A 146 -2.02 15.61 5.41
C LEU A 146 -2.55 16.77 6.27
N GLU A 147 -2.23 16.76 7.56
CA GLU A 147 -2.65 17.79 8.52
C GLU A 147 -1.71 19.02 8.49
N SER A 148 -0.43 18.81 8.16
CA SER A 148 0.57 19.88 8.00
C SER A 148 0.37 20.68 6.70
N GLY A 149 -0.63 21.57 6.66
CA GLY A 149 -1.00 22.33 5.47
C GLY A 149 0.18 22.94 4.71
N ASN A 150 0.27 22.62 3.41
CA ASN A 150 1.08 23.22 2.32
C ASN A 150 2.54 23.65 2.59
N ARG A 151 3.14 23.28 3.73
CA ARG A 151 4.55 23.58 4.08
C ARG A 151 5.50 22.43 3.76
N ALA A 152 4.97 21.23 3.49
CA ALA A 152 5.75 20.05 3.12
C ALA A 152 6.09 19.99 1.62
N ALA A 153 6.57 21.10 1.05
CA ALA A 153 7.56 21.01 -0.02
C ALA A 153 8.95 20.75 0.61
N GLU A 154 8.99 19.91 1.64
CA GLU A 154 10.22 19.35 2.18
C GLU A 154 10.76 18.46 1.06
N THR A 155 11.79 18.98 0.41
CA THR A 155 12.52 18.35 -0.67
C THR A 155 12.77 16.90 -0.30
N LEU A 156 12.31 16.01 -1.18
CA LEU A 156 12.66 14.61 -1.20
C LEU A 156 14.15 14.44 -0.86
N SER A 157 14.45 13.39 -0.09
CA SER A 157 15.84 12.96 0.07
C SER A 157 16.53 12.91 -1.31
N PRO A 158 17.77 13.41 -1.45
CA PRO A 158 18.58 13.24 -2.66
C PRO A 158 18.66 11.78 -3.14
N ALA A 159 18.36 10.82 -2.26
CA ALA A 159 18.29 9.39 -2.56
C ALA A 159 17.30 9.01 -3.68
N LEU A 160 16.29 9.85 -3.98
CA LEU A 160 15.47 9.59 -5.19
C LEU A 160 16.30 9.77 -6.47
N GLY A 161 17.22 10.73 -6.52
CA GLY A 161 18.17 10.88 -7.63
C GLY A 161 19.03 9.64 -7.83
N ASP A 162 19.50 9.03 -6.74
CA ASP A 162 20.27 7.78 -6.79
C ASP A 162 19.43 6.57 -7.23
N TYR A 163 18.12 6.55 -6.93
CA TYR A 163 17.19 5.53 -7.45
C TYR A 163 16.86 5.73 -8.93
N PHE A 164 16.72 6.98 -9.38
CA PHE A 164 16.56 7.31 -10.80
C PHE A 164 17.82 6.94 -11.61
N ASP A 165 19.03 7.13 -11.05
CA ASP A 165 20.29 6.72 -11.69
C ASP A 165 20.51 5.19 -11.66
N PHE A 166 20.05 4.49 -10.62
CA PHE A 166 20.14 3.02 -10.55
C PHE A 166 19.28 2.35 -11.65
N ALA A 167 18.08 2.88 -11.93
CA ALA A 167 17.22 2.38 -13.00
C ALA A 167 17.80 2.64 -14.41
N ALA A 168 18.59 3.70 -14.60
CA ALA A 168 19.28 3.98 -15.86
C ALA A 168 20.52 3.10 -16.09
N GLY A 169 21.11 2.53 -15.03
CA GLY A 169 22.36 1.76 -15.08
C GLY A 169 22.23 0.30 -15.54
N CYS A 170 21.02 -0.25 -15.64
CA CYS A 170 20.80 -1.64 -16.09
C CYS A 170 20.55 -1.79 -17.60
N GLY A 171 20.55 -0.70 -18.35
CA GLY A 171 20.51 -0.70 -19.83
C GLY A 171 21.89 -0.93 -20.44
N GLY A 172 22.49 -2.09 -20.17
CA GLY A 172 23.70 -2.53 -20.85
C GLY A 172 23.42 -2.80 -22.33
N GLU A 173 24.18 -2.12 -23.19
CA GLU A 173 24.14 -2.17 -24.65
C GLU A 173 24.14 -3.62 -25.19
N LEU A 174 23.18 -3.92 -26.07
CA LEU A 174 23.32 -5.02 -27.03
C LEU A 174 23.51 -4.41 -28.42
N SER A 175 24.76 -4.50 -28.87
CA SER A 175 25.20 -4.43 -30.27
C SER A 175 24.53 -5.48 -31.14
#